data_AF-A0A1T1BDB4-F1
#
_entry.id   AF-A0A1T1BDB4-F1
#
_cell.length_a   1.000
_cell.length_b   1.000
_cell.length_c   1.000
_cell.angle_alpha   90.00
_cell.angle_beta   90.00
_cell.angle_gamma   90.00
#
_symmetry.space_group_name_H-M   'P 1'
#
loop_
_entity.id
_entity.type
_entity.pdbx_description
1 polymer ?
#
loop_
_entity_poly.entity_id
_entity_poly.type
_entity_poly.pdbx_seq_one_letter_code
_entity_poly.pdbx_strand_id
1 'polypeptide(L)'
;MKSLQARHPEAGFTLVELLIGMALMSVVLLAVFNVNLSSTRASMSLQTRNDLLPETQIAQTYLLSKLREAAYVYPTSTTFDLGTDPTVRNPRTGSGVWTVGTDAFVAVVLPPRSGTPNCAVTAPAVPDTANCYTLHAYYPVLRSALTGSTTLSSGRRPSAEPLNDSAWVLMEYRRSFGKLTGTVFPVPAANTTQGAMVMDYLLPVTLPQVSSVPDRLFSLAGDAGIQQVGRTAITVNLAAQRQVGGSPRVRVPGSGRSTVTVFPRNVGKGIGLN
;
A
#
# COMPACT_ATOMS: atom_id res chain seq x y z
N MET A 1 5.68 76.05 60.58
CA MET A 1 6.15 75.06 59.58
C MET A 1 5.00 74.10 59.31
N LYS A 2 4.25 74.28 58.21
CA LYS A 2 3.17 73.37 57.78
C LYS A 2 3.72 72.53 56.64
N SER A 3 3.87 71.23 56.87
CA SER A 3 4.23 70.24 55.86
C SER A 3 3.08 70.08 54.86
N LEU A 4 3.36 70.30 53.58
CA LEU A 4 2.46 69.95 52.48
C LEU A 4 2.61 68.46 52.20
N GLN A 5 1.69 67.67 52.74
CA GLN A 5 1.57 66.25 52.46
C GLN A 5 0.79 66.09 51.15
N ALA A 6 1.51 65.78 50.06
CA ALA A 6 0.89 65.45 48.79
C ALA A 6 0.14 64.11 48.91
N ARG A 7 -1.18 64.14 48.74
CA ARG A 7 -1.98 62.91 48.62
C ARG A 7 -1.77 62.32 47.22
N HIS A 8 -1.28 61.09 47.16
CA HIS A 8 -1.37 60.29 45.95
C HIS A 8 -2.84 59.88 45.73
N PRO A 9 -3.41 60.09 44.54
CA PRO A 9 -4.72 59.54 44.23
C PRO A 9 -4.61 58.02 44.15
N GLU A 10 -5.23 57.33 45.10
CA GLU A 10 -5.47 55.89 44.99
C GLU A 10 -6.50 55.67 43.89
N ALA A 11 -6.04 55.28 42.70
CA ALA A 11 -6.90 54.87 41.61
C ALA A 11 -7.51 53.51 41.95
N GLY A 12 -8.74 53.52 42.48
CA GLY A 12 -9.51 52.30 42.73
C GLY A 12 -9.89 51.62 41.42
N PHE A 13 -9.43 50.38 41.23
CA PHE A 13 -9.76 49.55 40.07
C PHE A 13 -11.29 49.34 40.03
N THR A 14 -11.94 49.71 38.94
CA THR A 14 -13.39 49.53 38.82
C THR A 14 -13.72 48.06 38.50
N LEU A 15 -14.86 47.55 38.99
CA LEU A 15 -15.32 46.17 38.71
C LEU A 15 -15.41 45.90 37.20
N VAL A 16 -15.77 46.92 36.43
CA VAL A 16 -15.84 46.88 34.95
C VAL A 16 -14.46 46.66 34.33
N GLU A 17 -13.42 47.31 34.84
CA GLU A 17 -12.05 47.17 34.33
C GLU A 17 -11.49 45.76 34.57
N LEU A 18 -11.83 45.15 35.71
CA LEU A 18 -11.46 43.76 36.01
C LEU A 18 -12.19 42.77 35.08
N LEU A 19 -13.48 43.00 34.79
CA LEU A 19 -14.25 42.16 33.89
C LEU A 19 -13.75 42.23 32.44
N ILE A 20 -13.39 43.44 31.97
CA ILE A 20 -12.76 43.63 30.66
C ILE A 20 -11.39 42.93 30.61
N GLY A 21 -10.58 43.05 31.67
CA GLY A 21 -9.27 42.39 31.76
C GLY A 21 -9.39 40.86 31.65
N MET A 22 -10.34 40.25 32.37
CA MET A 22 -10.59 38.80 32.29
C MET A 22 -11.12 38.38 30.92
N ALA A 23 -11.98 39.19 30.29
CA ALA A 23 -12.48 38.92 28.94
C ALA A 23 -11.34 38.94 27.91
N LEU A 24 -10.46 39.95 27.96
CA LEU A 24 -9.30 40.06 27.08
C LEU A 24 -8.30 38.91 27.31
N MET A 25 -8.01 38.57 28.57
CA MET A 25 -7.14 37.44 28.90
C MET A 25 -7.70 36.12 28.36
N SER A 26 -9.02 35.92 28.45
CA SER A 26 -9.69 34.72 27.92
C SER A 26 -9.55 34.60 26.40
N VAL A 27 -9.68 35.72 25.68
CA VAL A 27 -9.49 35.76 24.22
C VAL A 27 -8.04 35.42 23.85
N VAL A 28 -7.06 35.96 24.56
CA VAL A 28 -5.64 35.65 24.33
C VAL A 28 -5.33 34.18 24.63
N LEU A 29 -5.82 33.64 25.74
CA LEU A 29 -5.64 32.23 26.10
C LEU A 29 -6.26 31.30 25.06
N LEU A 30 -7.45 31.63 24.54
CA LEU A 30 -8.09 30.87 23.47
C LEU A 30 -7.26 30.88 22.18
N ALA A 31 -6.70 32.02 21.81
CA ALA A 31 -5.81 32.13 20.66
C ALA A 31 -4.56 31.26 20.83
N VAL A 32 -3.90 31.33 22.00
CA VAL A 32 -2.73 30.49 22.32
C VAL A 32 -3.08 29.01 22.29
N PHE A 33 -4.23 28.61 22.85
CA PHE A 33 -4.69 27.22 22.82
C PHE A 33 -4.88 26.70 21.38
N ASN A 34 -5.49 27.51 20.51
CA ASN A 34 -5.67 27.15 19.10
C ASN A 34 -4.33 27.02 18.34
N VAL A 35 -3.36 27.88 18.62
CA VAL A 35 -2.00 27.78 18.06
C VAL A 35 -1.31 26.50 18.52
N ASN A 36 -1.40 26.16 19.81
CA ASN A 36 -0.84 24.92 20.35
C ASN A 36 -1.48 23.68 19.70
N LEU A 37 -2.81 23.64 19.59
CA LEU A 37 -3.51 22.54 18.91
C LEU A 37 -3.10 22.41 17.44
N SER A 38 -2.97 23.53 16.74
CA SER A 38 -2.51 23.55 15.34
C SER A 38 -1.09 22.99 15.23
N SER A 39 -0.18 23.42 16.12
CA SER A 39 1.19 22.93 16.20
C SER A 39 1.24 21.43 16.45
N THR A 40 0.49 20.92 17.44
CA THR A 40 0.41 19.48 17.72
C THR A 40 -0.11 18.68 16.52
N ARG A 41 -1.16 19.15 15.85
CA ARG A 41 -1.70 18.49 14.64
C ARG A 41 -0.69 18.48 13.50
N ALA A 42 0.04 19.57 13.31
CA ALA A 42 1.09 19.67 12.30
C ALA A 42 2.23 18.67 12.61
N SER A 43 2.71 18.60 13.85
CA SER A 43 3.72 17.63 14.28
C SER A 43 3.27 16.18 14.07
N MET A 44 2.03 15.85 14.44
CA MET A 44 1.46 14.50 14.20
C MET A 44 1.37 14.17 12.70
N SER A 45 0.97 15.14 11.88
CA SER A 45 0.94 14.95 10.43
C SER A 45 2.34 14.74 9.85
N LEU A 46 3.34 15.49 10.32
CA LEU A 46 4.73 15.34 9.88
C LEU A 46 5.30 13.99 10.30
N GLN A 47 5.05 13.56 11.54
CA GLN A 47 5.44 12.24 12.02
C GLN A 47 4.82 11.13 11.15
N THR A 48 3.51 11.20 10.91
CA THR A 48 2.81 10.22 10.07
C THR A 48 3.37 10.19 8.64
N ARG A 49 3.74 11.35 8.06
CA ARG A 49 4.41 11.40 6.75
C ARG A 49 5.78 10.74 6.80
N ASN A 50 6.56 11.02 7.85
CA ASN A 50 7.89 10.45 8.05
C ASN A 50 7.86 8.93 8.27
N ASP A 51 6.76 8.38 8.77
CA ASP A 51 6.56 6.93 8.90
C ASP A 51 6.12 6.31 7.55
N LEU A 52 5.15 6.92 6.86
CA LEU A 52 4.57 6.37 5.62
C LEU A 52 5.53 6.47 4.41
N LEU A 53 6.38 7.49 4.37
CA LEU A 53 7.30 7.71 3.25
C LEU A 53 8.32 6.58 3.08
N PRO A 54 9.10 6.18 4.10
CA PRO A 54 10.01 5.05 3.97
C PRO A 54 9.25 3.75 3.72
N GLU A 55 8.10 3.51 4.35
CA GLU A 55 7.29 2.30 4.10
C GLU A 55 6.87 2.19 2.63
N THR A 56 6.35 3.29 2.06
CA THR A 56 5.95 3.34 0.65
C THR A 56 7.15 3.13 -0.28
N GLN A 57 8.30 3.74 0.01
CA GLN A 57 9.52 3.59 -0.79
C GLN A 57 10.10 2.17 -0.73
N ILE A 58 10.06 1.54 0.44
CA ILE A 58 10.49 0.14 0.62
C ILE A 58 9.56 -0.79 -0.16
N ALA A 59 8.25 -0.65 -0.01
CA ALA A 59 7.26 -1.45 -0.74
C ALA A 59 7.41 -1.28 -2.26
N GLN A 60 7.60 -0.04 -2.72
CA GLN A 60 7.84 0.26 -4.13
C GLN A 60 9.13 -0.40 -4.62
N THR A 61 10.26 -0.20 -3.94
CA THR A 61 11.54 -0.80 -4.34
C THR A 61 11.48 -2.33 -4.35
N TYR A 62 10.83 -2.91 -3.35
CA TYR A 62 10.58 -4.35 -3.26
C TYR A 62 9.81 -4.87 -4.48
N LEU A 63 8.65 -4.26 -4.75
CA LEU A 63 7.79 -4.62 -5.87
C LEU A 63 8.51 -4.45 -7.21
N LEU A 64 9.11 -3.28 -7.45
CA LEU A 64 9.79 -2.99 -8.71
C LEU A 64 10.97 -3.93 -8.96
N SER A 65 11.70 -4.33 -7.91
CA SER A 65 12.77 -5.32 -8.01
C SER A 65 12.24 -6.65 -8.55
N LYS A 66 11.12 -7.14 -8.00
CA LYS A 66 10.48 -8.39 -8.43
C LYS A 66 9.91 -8.31 -9.84
N LEU A 67 9.23 -7.21 -10.18
CA LEU A 67 8.69 -7.00 -11.52
C LEU A 67 9.81 -6.92 -12.58
N ARG A 68 10.95 -6.32 -12.25
CA ARG A 68 12.10 -6.22 -13.16
C ARG A 68 12.77 -7.56 -13.44
N GLU A 69 12.75 -8.47 -12.48
CA GLU A 69 13.31 -9.83 -12.61
C GLU A 69 12.39 -10.80 -13.36
N ALA A 70 11.13 -10.43 -13.61
CA ALA A 70 10.14 -11.30 -14.21
C ALA A 70 10.60 -11.91 -15.54
N ALA A 71 10.44 -13.23 -15.65
CA ALA A 71 10.64 -14.03 -16.84
C ALA A 71 9.37 -14.12 -17.70
N TYR A 72 8.21 -13.89 -17.09
CA TYR A 72 6.92 -13.84 -17.79
C TYR A 72 5.98 -12.90 -17.05
N VAL A 73 5.16 -12.16 -17.79
CA VAL A 73 4.11 -11.31 -17.26
C VAL A 73 2.79 -11.85 -17.77
N TYR A 74 1.75 -11.97 -16.96
CA TYR A 74 0.48 -12.44 -17.50
C TYR A 74 -0.21 -11.33 -18.30
N PRO A 75 -0.70 -11.62 -19.51
CA PRO A 75 -1.38 -10.62 -20.33
C PRO A 75 -2.72 -10.23 -19.71
N THR A 76 -3.28 -9.12 -20.17
CA THR A 76 -4.65 -8.71 -19.82
C THR A 76 -5.65 -9.81 -20.18
N SER A 77 -6.81 -9.83 -19.49
CA SER A 77 -7.84 -10.87 -19.57
C SER A 77 -7.49 -12.24 -18.96
N THR A 78 -6.24 -12.46 -18.53
CA THR A 78 -5.89 -13.67 -17.77
C THR A 78 -6.60 -13.65 -16.42
N THR A 79 -7.28 -14.75 -16.09
CA THR A 79 -7.99 -14.92 -14.82
C THR A 79 -7.27 -15.92 -13.93
N PHE A 80 -7.14 -15.58 -12.65
CA PHE A 80 -6.53 -16.38 -11.60
C PHE A 80 -7.57 -16.67 -10.53
N ASP A 81 -7.59 -17.92 -10.06
CA ASP A 81 -8.24 -18.28 -8.80
C ASP A 81 -7.16 -18.47 -7.74
N LEU A 82 -7.11 -17.55 -6.78
CA LEU A 82 -6.15 -17.57 -5.68
C LEU A 82 -6.66 -18.36 -4.47
N GLY A 83 -7.88 -18.88 -4.51
CA GLY A 83 -8.53 -19.61 -3.43
C GLY A 83 -9.57 -18.80 -2.67
N THR A 84 -9.81 -19.15 -1.40
CA THR A 84 -10.92 -18.60 -0.60
C THR A 84 -10.47 -17.86 0.65
N ASP A 85 -9.15 -17.77 0.89
CA ASP A 85 -8.63 -17.11 2.08
C ASP A 85 -8.93 -15.59 2.09
N PRO A 86 -9.24 -14.98 3.24
CA PRO A 86 -9.50 -13.55 3.31
C PRO A 86 -8.37 -12.67 2.76
N THR A 87 -7.12 -13.15 2.83
CA THR A 87 -5.93 -12.45 2.30
C THR A 87 -5.87 -12.38 0.78
N VAL A 88 -6.62 -13.22 0.06
CA VAL A 88 -6.66 -13.27 -1.40
C VAL A 88 -8.00 -12.79 -1.97
N ARG A 89 -8.90 -12.27 -1.12
CA ARG A 89 -10.26 -11.92 -1.51
C ARG A 89 -10.31 -10.66 -2.37
N ASN A 90 -10.82 -10.79 -3.58
CA ASN A 90 -11.11 -9.69 -4.48
C ASN A 90 -12.26 -8.84 -3.91
N PRO A 91 -12.03 -7.56 -3.57
CA PRO A 91 -13.07 -6.73 -2.98
C PRO A 91 -14.18 -6.32 -3.97
N ARG A 92 -13.98 -6.49 -5.28
CA ARG A 92 -15.04 -6.26 -6.29
C ARG A 92 -16.05 -7.40 -6.33
N THR A 93 -15.59 -8.65 -6.35
CA THR A 93 -16.45 -9.84 -6.54
C THR A 93 -16.75 -10.58 -5.24
N GLY A 94 -15.96 -10.34 -4.19
CA GLY A 94 -16.02 -11.08 -2.94
C GLY A 94 -15.43 -12.49 -2.99
N SER A 95 -14.86 -12.93 -4.12
CA SER A 95 -14.20 -14.23 -4.32
C SER A 95 -12.67 -14.09 -4.41
N GLY A 96 -11.89 -15.18 -4.45
CA GLY A 96 -10.44 -15.10 -4.75
C GLY A 96 -10.12 -15.08 -6.24
N VAL A 97 -11.09 -14.73 -7.10
CA VAL A 97 -10.92 -14.67 -8.55
C VAL A 97 -10.48 -13.27 -8.95
N TRP A 98 -9.34 -13.19 -9.65
CA TRP A 98 -8.73 -11.93 -10.09
C TRP A 98 -8.43 -11.97 -11.59
N THR A 99 -8.74 -10.89 -12.30
CA THR A 99 -8.49 -10.78 -13.73
C THR A 99 -7.53 -9.64 -14.03
N VAL A 100 -6.43 -9.97 -14.71
CA VAL A 100 -5.39 -9.00 -15.11
C VAL A 100 -5.99 -7.93 -16.03
N GLY A 101 -5.77 -6.66 -15.70
CA GLY A 101 -6.23 -5.50 -16.50
C GLY A 101 -7.70 -5.12 -16.31
N THR A 102 -8.48 -5.92 -15.59
CA THR A 102 -9.85 -5.57 -15.14
C THR A 102 -9.86 -5.24 -13.66
N ASP A 103 -9.23 -6.08 -12.85
CA ASP A 103 -8.97 -5.82 -11.44
C ASP A 103 -7.64 -5.09 -11.26
N ALA A 104 -7.41 -4.52 -10.08
CA ALA A 104 -6.11 -3.96 -9.70
C ALA A 104 -5.11 -5.08 -9.39
N PHE A 105 -4.82 -5.90 -10.40
CA PHE A 105 -4.11 -7.16 -10.26
C PHE A 105 -3.00 -7.25 -11.31
N VAL A 106 -1.80 -7.58 -10.85
CA VAL A 106 -0.67 -7.93 -11.73
C VAL A 106 -0.08 -9.25 -11.28
N ALA A 107 0.19 -10.13 -12.24
CA ALA A 107 0.84 -11.41 -12.00
C ALA A 107 2.07 -11.54 -12.90
N VAL A 108 3.16 -12.01 -12.32
CA VAL A 108 4.42 -12.26 -13.00
C VAL A 108 5.02 -13.58 -12.54
N VAL A 109 5.85 -14.17 -13.38
CA VAL A 109 6.66 -15.34 -13.02
C VAL A 109 8.11 -14.93 -12.92
N LEU A 110 8.74 -15.25 -11.80
CA LEU A 110 10.16 -15.05 -11.58
C LEU A 110 10.95 -16.31 -11.95
N PRO A 111 12.15 -16.15 -12.53
CA PRO A 111 13.03 -17.28 -12.82
C PRO A 111 13.57 -17.92 -11.53
N PRO A 112 14.06 -19.18 -11.59
CA PRO A 112 14.79 -19.78 -10.48
C PRO A 112 16.05 -18.96 -10.16
N ARG A 113 16.42 -18.89 -8.87
CA ARG A 113 17.60 -18.14 -8.41
C ARG A 113 18.91 -18.79 -8.83
N SER A 114 18.94 -20.12 -8.92
CA SER A 114 20.12 -20.91 -9.25
C SER A 114 20.48 -20.95 -10.73
N GLY A 115 19.65 -20.36 -11.62
CA GLY A 115 19.88 -20.36 -13.07
C GLY A 115 19.69 -21.73 -13.75
N THR A 116 19.65 -22.83 -12.99
CA THR A 116 19.31 -24.17 -13.47
C THR A 116 17.94 -24.56 -12.92
N PRO A 117 16.88 -24.62 -13.76
CA PRO A 117 15.55 -25.01 -13.31
C PRO A 117 15.52 -26.51 -12.94
N ASN A 118 15.91 -26.84 -11.72
CA ASN A 118 15.74 -28.17 -11.15
C ASN A 118 14.62 -28.12 -10.11
N CYS A 119 13.39 -27.97 -10.60
CA CYS A 119 12.22 -28.01 -9.73
C CYS A 119 11.89 -29.47 -9.41
N ALA A 120 12.70 -30.09 -8.56
CA ALA A 120 12.45 -31.41 -8.03
C ALA A 120 11.35 -31.30 -6.96
N VAL A 121 10.15 -31.76 -7.30
CA VAL A 121 9.08 -31.94 -6.32
C VAL A 121 9.31 -33.32 -5.68
N THR A 122 10.24 -33.44 -4.74
CA THR A 122 10.36 -34.65 -3.92
C THR A 122 9.30 -34.58 -2.84
N ALA A 123 8.19 -35.29 -3.02
CA ALA A 123 7.25 -35.53 -1.93
C ALA A 123 8.03 -36.16 -0.73
N PRO A 124 7.83 -35.69 0.52
CA PRO A 124 6.77 -34.82 1.00
C PRO A 124 7.19 -33.33 1.17
N ALA A 125 8.32 -32.91 0.59
CA ALA A 125 8.97 -31.65 0.95
C ALA A 125 8.52 -30.47 0.10
N VAL A 126 8.39 -29.33 0.79
CA VAL A 126 8.17 -27.97 0.26
C VAL A 126 8.99 -27.77 -1.02
N PRO A 127 8.37 -27.34 -2.15
CA PRO A 127 9.11 -27.13 -3.38
C PRO A 127 10.28 -26.19 -3.12
N ASP A 128 11.47 -26.56 -3.60
CA ASP A 128 12.66 -25.74 -3.46
C ASP A 128 12.49 -24.42 -4.22
N THR A 129 12.03 -23.41 -3.49
CA THR A 129 11.74 -22.07 -4.02
C THR A 129 12.96 -21.41 -4.66
N ALA A 130 14.18 -21.88 -4.38
CA ALA A 130 15.39 -21.36 -5.00
C ALA A 130 15.60 -21.91 -6.43
N ASN A 131 15.10 -23.11 -6.71
CA ASN A 131 15.32 -23.84 -7.97
C ASN A 131 14.08 -23.90 -8.89
N CYS A 132 12.95 -23.36 -8.43
CA CYS A 132 11.69 -23.35 -9.18
C CYS A 132 11.33 -21.95 -9.69
N TYR A 133 10.67 -21.90 -10.85
CA TYR A 133 9.93 -20.71 -11.25
C TYR A 133 8.84 -20.42 -10.22
N THR A 134 8.64 -19.15 -9.89
CA THR A 134 7.66 -18.76 -8.86
C THR A 134 6.73 -17.68 -9.40
N LEU A 135 5.43 -17.93 -9.32
CA LEU A 135 4.37 -16.94 -9.51
C LEU A 135 4.41 -15.94 -8.36
N HIS A 136 4.45 -14.66 -8.70
CA HIS A 136 4.21 -13.55 -7.80
C HIS A 136 3.03 -12.75 -8.34
N ALA A 137 1.97 -12.63 -7.55
CA ALA A 137 0.82 -11.81 -7.89
C ALA A 137 0.60 -10.73 -6.83
N TYR A 138 0.37 -9.50 -7.27
CA TYR A 138 0.17 -8.34 -6.41
C TYR A 138 -1.21 -7.75 -6.61
N TYR A 139 -1.90 -7.46 -5.50
CA TYR A 139 -3.27 -6.99 -5.52
C TYR A 139 -3.65 -6.30 -4.21
N PRO A 140 -4.61 -5.38 -4.24
CA PRO A 140 -5.01 -4.64 -3.06
C PRO A 140 -6.23 -5.29 -2.40
N VAL A 141 -6.18 -5.49 -1.09
CA VAL A 141 -7.30 -6.00 -0.28
C VAL A 141 -7.77 -4.90 0.68
N LEU A 142 -9.07 -4.85 1.00
CA LEU A 142 -9.58 -3.91 2.00
C LEU A 142 -9.04 -4.24 3.38
N ARG A 143 -8.54 -3.22 4.09
CA ARG A 143 -7.97 -3.40 5.43
C ARG A 143 -8.98 -3.97 6.42
N SER A 144 -10.22 -3.49 6.38
CA SER A 144 -11.36 -4.00 7.17
C SER A 144 -11.63 -5.49 6.96
N ALA A 145 -11.39 -6.03 5.76
CA ALA A 145 -11.56 -7.45 5.49
C ALA A 145 -10.50 -8.30 6.20
N LEU A 146 -9.29 -7.75 6.41
CA LEU A 146 -8.20 -8.42 7.12
C LEU A 146 -8.33 -8.25 8.64
N THR A 147 -8.63 -7.04 9.12
CA THR A 147 -8.75 -6.74 10.56
C THR A 147 -9.98 -7.40 11.18
N GLY A 148 -11.08 -7.51 10.42
CA GLY A 148 -12.31 -8.18 10.84
C GLY A 148 -12.28 -9.71 10.72
N SER A 149 -11.23 -10.30 10.14
CA SER A 149 -11.15 -11.75 9.99
C SER A 149 -10.75 -12.44 11.29
N THR A 150 -11.54 -13.42 11.71
CA THR A 150 -11.26 -14.30 12.86
C THR A 150 -10.40 -15.50 12.50
N THR A 151 -10.21 -15.80 11.20
CA THR A 151 -9.42 -16.93 10.73
C THR A 151 -7.94 -16.60 10.54
N LEU A 152 -7.60 -15.30 10.49
CA LEU A 152 -6.22 -14.85 10.37
C LEU A 152 -5.54 -14.75 11.74
N SER A 153 -4.35 -15.34 11.85
CA SER A 153 -3.51 -15.17 13.03
C SER A 153 -3.13 -13.70 13.25
N SER A 154 -2.93 -13.30 14.50
CA SER A 154 -2.60 -11.91 14.88
C SER A 154 -1.37 -11.34 14.17
N GLY A 155 -0.35 -12.16 13.86
CA GLY A 155 0.84 -11.73 13.12
C GLY A 155 0.67 -11.57 11.61
N ARG A 156 -0.51 -11.91 11.06
CA ARG A 156 -0.83 -11.84 9.62
C ARG A 156 -1.92 -10.82 9.30
N ARG A 157 -2.49 -10.17 10.33
CA ARG A 157 -3.48 -9.12 10.18
C ARG A 157 -2.84 -7.77 10.57
N PRO A 158 -3.20 -6.67 9.89
CA PRO A 158 -2.89 -5.34 10.39
C PRO A 158 -3.45 -5.15 11.80
N SER A 159 -2.84 -4.26 12.58
CA SER A 159 -3.39 -3.84 13.88
C SER A 159 -4.77 -3.20 13.69
N ALA A 160 -5.70 -3.44 14.60
CA ALA A 160 -7.02 -2.82 14.51
C ALA A 160 -6.91 -1.28 14.64
N GLU A 161 -7.39 -0.56 13.62
CA GLU A 161 -7.41 0.90 13.60
C GLU A 161 -8.69 1.38 12.88
N PRO A 162 -9.81 1.58 13.60
CA PRO A 162 -11.12 1.84 12.97
C PRO A 162 -11.14 3.05 12.03
N LEU A 163 -10.34 4.08 12.33
CA LEU A 163 -10.20 5.28 11.49
C LEU A 163 -9.65 4.96 10.08
N ASN A 164 -8.97 3.83 9.94
CA ASN A 164 -8.28 3.39 8.72
C ASN A 164 -8.89 2.13 8.10
N ASP A 165 -10.08 1.69 8.53
CA ASP A 165 -10.74 0.48 8.01
C ASP A 165 -11.08 0.57 6.51
N SER A 166 -11.20 1.80 5.99
CA SER A 166 -11.39 2.11 4.57
C SER A 166 -10.09 2.15 3.76
N ALA A 167 -8.93 2.00 4.41
CA ALA A 167 -7.65 1.92 3.72
C ALA A 167 -7.51 0.55 3.04
N TRP A 168 -6.58 0.48 2.09
CA TRP A 168 -6.28 -0.76 1.39
C TRP A 168 -4.92 -1.28 1.84
N VAL A 169 -4.68 -2.57 1.61
CA VAL A 169 -3.44 -3.25 1.93
C VAL A 169 -2.93 -3.88 0.66
N LEU A 170 -1.68 -3.61 0.28
CA LEU A 170 -1.07 -4.29 -0.86
C LEU A 170 -0.63 -5.68 -0.41
N MET A 171 -1.20 -6.69 -1.05
CA MET A 171 -0.93 -8.10 -0.78
C MET A 171 -0.11 -8.71 -1.92
N GLU A 172 0.65 -9.73 -1.57
CA GLU A 172 1.43 -10.56 -2.49
C GLU A 172 1.05 -12.02 -2.30
N TYR A 173 0.63 -12.68 -3.38
CA TYR A 173 0.48 -14.12 -3.44
C TYR A 173 1.69 -14.74 -4.13
N ARG A 174 2.26 -15.78 -3.50
CA ARG A 174 3.42 -16.50 -4.03
C ARG A 174 3.08 -17.96 -4.24
N ARG A 175 3.54 -18.52 -5.36
CA ARG A 175 3.43 -19.95 -5.62
C ARG A 175 4.51 -20.45 -6.55
N SER A 176 5.20 -21.51 -6.17
CA SER A 176 6.13 -22.19 -7.06
C SER A 176 5.40 -23.04 -8.10
N PHE A 177 5.90 -23.00 -9.33
CA PHE A 177 5.49 -23.94 -10.38
C PHE A 177 6.20 -25.26 -10.19
N GLY A 178 5.58 -26.35 -10.64
CA GLY A 178 6.30 -27.60 -10.89
C GLY A 178 7.19 -27.48 -12.13
N LYS A 179 7.63 -28.63 -12.67
CA LYS A 179 8.34 -28.67 -13.95
C LYS A 179 7.48 -28.04 -15.06
N LEU A 180 8.03 -27.07 -15.77
CA LEU A 180 7.38 -26.35 -16.87
C LEU A 180 8.02 -26.71 -18.21
N THR A 181 7.22 -26.68 -19.27
CA THR A 181 7.66 -26.92 -20.65
C THR A 181 6.96 -25.91 -21.58
N GLY A 182 7.69 -25.34 -22.55
CA GLY A 182 7.13 -24.43 -23.57
C GLY A 182 7.57 -22.97 -23.42
N THR A 183 6.77 -22.04 -23.94
CA THR A 183 7.07 -20.58 -23.92
C THR A 183 6.01 -19.75 -23.20
N VAL A 184 4.91 -20.39 -22.75
CA VAL A 184 3.80 -19.78 -22.04
C VAL A 184 3.67 -20.43 -20.67
N PHE A 185 3.55 -19.61 -19.63
CA PHE A 185 3.34 -20.10 -18.27
C PHE A 185 1.85 -20.35 -18.05
N PRO A 186 1.43 -21.57 -17.67
CA PRO A 186 0.03 -21.82 -17.35
C PRO A 186 -0.39 -21.04 -16.12
N VAL A 187 -1.68 -20.73 -15.99
CA VAL A 187 -2.23 -20.24 -14.72
C VAL A 187 -2.28 -21.43 -13.75
N PRO A 188 -1.67 -21.35 -12.55
CA PRO A 188 -1.79 -22.41 -11.56
C PRO A 188 -3.25 -22.59 -11.12
N ALA A 189 -3.69 -23.83 -10.96
CA ALA A 189 -5.01 -24.14 -10.34
C ALA A 189 -5.12 -23.52 -8.94
N ALA A 190 -6.30 -23.19 -8.45
CA ALA A 190 -6.47 -22.62 -7.10
C ALA A 190 -5.78 -23.45 -5.99
N ASN A 191 -5.38 -22.79 -4.90
CA ASN A 191 -4.93 -23.49 -3.70
C ASN A 191 -5.37 -22.72 -2.44
N THR A 192 -4.99 -23.23 -1.26
CA THR A 192 -5.28 -22.60 0.03
C THR A 192 -4.13 -21.72 0.53
N THR A 193 -3.23 -21.28 -0.36
CA THR A 193 -2.09 -20.44 0.03
C THR A 193 -2.55 -19.02 0.30
N GLN A 194 -2.07 -18.46 1.41
CA GLN A 194 -2.42 -17.12 1.85
C GLN A 194 -1.54 -16.07 1.19
N GLY A 195 -2.07 -14.86 1.03
CA GLY A 195 -1.31 -13.67 0.66
C GLY A 195 -0.48 -13.13 1.83
N ALA A 196 0.69 -12.58 1.51
CA ALA A 196 1.54 -11.84 2.43
C ALA A 196 1.35 -10.33 2.25
N MET A 197 1.43 -9.58 3.34
CA MET A 197 1.35 -8.12 3.29
C MET A 197 2.66 -7.51 2.78
N VAL A 198 2.56 -6.56 1.85
CA VAL A 198 3.69 -5.79 1.32
C VAL A 198 3.68 -4.36 1.84
N MET A 199 2.49 -3.76 1.96
CA MET A 199 2.31 -2.37 2.40
C MET A 199 0.96 -2.21 3.08
N ASP A 200 0.93 -1.60 4.28
CA ASP A 200 -0.30 -1.15 4.91
C ASP A 200 -0.65 0.27 4.42
N TYR A 201 -1.90 0.69 4.60
CA TYR A 201 -2.38 2.03 4.28
C TYR A 201 -2.27 2.44 2.80
N LEU A 202 -2.34 1.51 1.85
CA LEU A 202 -2.44 1.83 0.42
C LEU A 202 -3.64 2.78 0.16
N LEU A 203 -3.38 3.82 -0.62
CA LEU A 203 -4.39 4.78 -1.06
C LEU A 203 -5.53 4.05 -1.80
N PRO A 204 -6.82 4.39 -1.52
CA PRO A 204 -7.94 3.69 -2.11
C PRO A 204 -7.86 3.48 -3.61
N VAL A 205 -8.22 2.27 -4.02
CA VAL A 205 -8.17 1.82 -5.42
C VAL A 205 -9.59 1.73 -5.96
N THR A 206 -9.85 2.38 -7.09
CA THR A 206 -11.16 2.29 -7.76
C THR A 206 -11.24 0.99 -8.54
N LEU A 207 -12.25 0.15 -8.29
CA LEU A 207 -12.48 -1.09 -9.04
C LEU A 207 -13.82 -1.02 -9.79
N PRO A 208 -13.94 -1.59 -11.01
CA PRO A 208 -12.86 -2.16 -11.84
C PRO A 208 -11.91 -1.08 -12.38
N GLN A 209 -10.70 -1.50 -12.68
CA GLN A 209 -9.67 -0.66 -13.29
C GLN A 209 -9.90 -0.68 -14.80
N VAL A 210 -10.84 0.11 -15.32
CA VAL A 210 -11.08 0.25 -16.78
C VAL A 210 -10.09 1.23 -17.43
N SER A 211 -9.87 1.12 -18.75
CA SER A 211 -8.71 1.72 -19.45
C SER A 211 -8.67 3.25 -19.48
N SER A 212 -9.77 3.88 -19.10
CA SER A 212 -9.92 5.34 -18.99
C SER A 212 -9.56 5.92 -17.62
N VAL A 213 -9.20 5.10 -16.62
CA VAL A 213 -8.88 5.59 -15.27
C VAL A 213 -7.40 6.01 -15.19
N PRO A 214 -7.07 7.30 -15.02
CA PRO A 214 -5.69 7.79 -15.00
C PRO A 214 -4.87 7.30 -13.78
N ASP A 215 -5.53 6.78 -12.74
CA ASP A 215 -4.90 6.38 -11.47
C ASP A 215 -4.96 4.87 -11.22
N ARG A 216 -4.69 4.07 -12.25
CA ARG A 216 -4.68 2.61 -12.09
C ARG A 216 -3.53 2.17 -11.18
N LEU A 217 -3.77 1.29 -10.21
CA LEU A 217 -2.70 0.75 -9.37
C LEU A 217 -1.62 0.04 -10.21
N PHE A 218 -2.08 -0.74 -11.20
CA PHE A 218 -1.23 -1.43 -12.17
C PHE A 218 -1.76 -1.17 -13.58
N SER A 219 -0.87 -0.91 -14.52
CA SER A 219 -1.17 -0.99 -15.94
C SER A 219 -0.08 -1.75 -16.68
N LEU A 220 -0.49 -2.45 -17.73
CA LEU A 220 0.37 -3.25 -18.58
C LEU A 220 0.39 -2.63 -19.96
N ALA A 221 1.58 -2.47 -20.51
CA ALA A 221 1.81 -2.11 -21.90
C ALA A 221 2.57 -3.25 -22.59
N GLY A 222 2.17 -3.54 -23.83
CA GLY A 222 2.69 -4.66 -24.64
C GLY A 222 1.56 -5.44 -25.31
N ASP A 223 1.88 -6.07 -26.44
CA ASP A 223 0.92 -6.87 -27.20
C ASP A 223 0.63 -8.19 -26.47
N ALA A 224 -0.61 -8.68 -26.57
CA ALA A 224 -1.05 -9.96 -25.98
C ALA A 224 -0.35 -11.22 -26.57
N GLY A 225 0.69 -11.02 -27.40
CA GLY A 225 1.47 -12.06 -28.07
C GLY A 225 2.80 -12.37 -27.37
N ILE A 226 3.85 -12.56 -28.16
CA ILE A 226 5.18 -12.92 -27.67
C ILE A 226 5.79 -11.75 -26.89
N GLN A 227 6.03 -11.96 -25.61
CA GLN A 227 6.65 -10.95 -24.75
C GLN A 227 8.11 -10.75 -25.13
N GLN A 228 8.50 -9.50 -25.32
CA GLN A 228 9.86 -9.12 -25.65
C GLN A 228 10.40 -8.10 -24.65
N VAL A 229 11.69 -8.20 -24.38
CA VAL A 229 12.43 -7.25 -23.55
C VAL A 229 12.29 -5.84 -24.16
N GLY A 230 11.98 -4.86 -23.32
CA GLY A 230 11.80 -3.47 -23.75
C GLY A 230 10.44 -3.13 -24.39
N ARG A 231 9.61 -4.12 -24.74
CA ARG A 231 8.23 -3.91 -25.23
C ARG A 231 7.16 -4.20 -24.19
N THR A 232 7.43 -5.14 -23.29
CA THR A 232 6.56 -5.42 -22.14
C THR A 232 6.91 -4.43 -21.03
N ALA A 233 5.92 -3.65 -20.60
CA ALA A 233 6.08 -2.68 -19.53
C ALA A 233 4.97 -2.82 -18.49
N ILE A 234 5.34 -2.66 -17.22
CA ILE A 234 4.42 -2.66 -16.09
C ILE A 234 4.55 -1.30 -15.41
N THR A 235 3.49 -0.51 -15.41
CA THR A 235 3.44 0.74 -14.65
C THR A 235 2.74 0.49 -13.33
N VAL A 236 3.35 0.97 -12.25
CA VAL A 236 2.86 0.88 -10.89
C VAL A 236 2.62 2.29 -10.35
N ASN A 237 1.44 2.53 -9.77
CA ASN A 237 1.08 3.81 -9.16
C ASN A 237 0.78 3.63 -7.66
N LEU A 238 1.80 3.84 -6.80
CA LEU A 238 1.68 3.64 -5.35
C LEU A 238 1.51 4.96 -4.59
N ALA A 239 0.65 4.94 -3.58
CA ALA A 239 0.54 5.98 -2.57
C ALA A 239 0.04 5.35 -1.28
N ALA A 240 0.38 5.95 -0.14
CA ALA A 240 -0.15 5.61 1.16
C ALA A 240 -1.05 6.73 1.71
N GLN A 241 -2.04 6.37 2.50
CA GLN A 241 -2.91 7.27 3.23
C GLN A 241 -3.29 6.71 4.60
N ARG A 242 -2.94 7.43 5.67
CA ARG A 242 -3.31 7.08 7.05
C ARG A 242 -3.93 8.26 7.78
N GLN A 243 -4.89 7.96 8.65
CA GLN A 243 -5.48 8.90 9.60
C GLN A 243 -5.01 8.52 11.01
N VAL A 244 -4.52 9.50 11.77
CA VAL A 244 -4.09 9.29 13.17
C VAL A 244 -4.89 10.24 14.07
N GLY A 245 -5.72 9.67 14.94
CA GLY A 245 -6.63 10.41 15.82
C GLY A 245 -7.64 11.29 15.05
N GLY A 246 -8.00 12.43 15.64
CA GLY A 246 -8.89 13.43 15.02
C GLY A 246 -8.23 14.29 13.93
N SER A 247 -7.00 13.98 13.53
CA SER A 247 -6.27 14.71 12.49
C SER A 247 -6.78 14.37 11.08
N PRO A 248 -6.63 15.30 10.11
CA PRO A 248 -6.94 15.00 8.72
C PRO A 248 -6.05 13.86 8.19
N ARG A 249 -6.54 13.18 7.14
CA ARG A 249 -5.81 12.07 6.53
C ARG A 249 -4.52 12.56 5.87
N VAL A 250 -3.43 11.90 6.22
CA VAL A 250 -2.10 12.18 5.68
C VAL A 250 -1.87 11.30 4.46
N ARG A 251 -1.36 11.87 3.36
CA ARG A 251 -1.04 11.16 2.12
C ARG A 251 0.45 11.26 1.78
N VAL A 252 0.98 10.16 1.23
CA VAL A 252 2.37 10.09 0.73
C VAL A 252 2.41 9.33 -0.61
N PRO A 253 3.04 9.88 -1.66
CA PRO A 253 3.63 11.22 -1.72
C PRO A 253 2.56 12.33 -1.63
N GLY A 254 2.97 13.53 -1.18
CA GLY A 254 2.06 14.68 -1.08
C GLY A 254 1.49 15.14 -2.45
N SER A 255 2.16 14.77 -3.54
CA SER A 255 1.77 15.04 -4.92
C SER A 255 0.73 14.07 -5.50
N GLY A 256 0.30 13.05 -4.75
CA GLY A 256 -0.64 12.04 -5.23
C GLY A 256 -0.03 10.64 -5.22
N ARG A 257 0.02 9.98 -6.38
CA ARG A 257 0.64 8.65 -6.55
C ARG A 257 2.06 8.77 -7.11
N SER A 258 2.97 7.93 -6.62
CA SER A 258 4.28 7.71 -7.24
C SER A 258 4.12 6.72 -8.40
N THR A 259 4.37 7.20 -9.61
CA THR A 259 4.28 6.41 -10.85
C THR A 259 5.67 5.94 -11.24
N VAL A 260 5.84 4.61 -11.40
CA VAL A 260 7.06 4.04 -11.97
C VAL A 260 6.73 2.97 -12.99
N THR A 261 7.38 3.04 -14.15
CA THR A 261 7.29 2.03 -15.20
C THR A 261 8.52 1.14 -15.19
N VAL A 262 8.30 -0.18 -15.21
CA VAL A 262 9.33 -1.22 -15.23
C VAL A 262 9.25 -2.01 -16.51
N PHE A 263 10.41 -2.27 -17.09
CA PHE A 263 10.59 -3.21 -18.20
C PHE A 263 11.26 -4.48 -17.66
N PRO A 264 10.55 -5.61 -17.59
CA PRO A 264 11.14 -6.87 -17.16
C PRO A 264 12.33 -7.27 -18.04
N ARG A 265 13.39 -7.80 -17.43
CA ARG A 265 14.66 -8.11 -18.10
C ARG A 265 14.73 -9.52 -18.68
N ASN A 266 13.89 -10.44 -18.18
CA ASN A 266 13.96 -11.85 -18.53
C ASN A 266 12.77 -12.32 -19.37
N VAL A 267 11.84 -11.42 -19.73
CA VAL A 267 10.71 -11.77 -20.59
C VAL A 267 11.15 -12.25 -21.96
N GLY A 268 10.48 -13.28 -22.46
CA GLY A 268 10.77 -13.88 -23.77
C GLY A 268 11.98 -14.82 -23.80
N LYS A 269 12.71 -15.00 -22.70
CA LYS A 269 13.71 -16.08 -22.59
C LYS A 269 12.99 -17.42 -22.44
N GLY A 270 13.34 -18.40 -23.27
CA GLY A 270 12.68 -19.71 -23.30
C GLY A 270 12.77 -20.47 -21.97
N ILE A 271 11.76 -21.28 -21.66
CA ILE A 271 11.75 -22.12 -20.46
C ILE A 271 12.73 -23.27 -20.68
N GLY A 272 13.77 -23.37 -19.84
CA GLY A 272 14.73 -24.47 -19.88
C GLY A 272 15.85 -24.36 -20.92
N LEU A 273 16.06 -23.19 -21.53
CA LEU A 273 17.21 -22.94 -22.40
C LEU A 273 18.24 -22.08 -21.66
N ASN A 274 19.23 -22.74 -21.07
CA ASN A 274 20.61 -22.22 -21.05
C ASN A 274 21.32 -22.75 -22.29
#